data_AF-A0A0J6BFG8-F1
#
_entry.id   AF-A0A0J6BFG8-F1
#
_cell.length_a   1.000
_cell.length_b   1.000
_cell.length_c   1.000
_cell.angle_alpha   90.00
_cell.angle_beta   90.00
_cell.angle_gamma   90.00
#
_symmetry.space_group_name_H-M   'P 1'
#
loop_
_entity.id
_entity.type
_entity.pdbx_description
1 polymer ?
#
loop_
_entity_poly.entity_id
_entity_poly.type
_entity_poly.pdbx_seq_one_letter_code
_entity_poly.pdbx_strand_id
1 'polypeptide(L)' 'MAHPEHPGDPCSLTSAQQRRHLQRCWQADCDLDPMILRARQLRHQGSLPQATCVEQELLPLL' A
#
# COMPACT_ATOMS: atom_id res chain seq x y z
N MET A 1 23.26 -22.71 -3.14
CA MET A 1 23.05 -21.30 -3.52
C MET A 1 21.76 -20.87 -2.86
N ALA A 2 21.86 -20.15 -1.73
CA ALA A 2 20.71 -19.73 -0.94
C ALA A 2 20.44 -18.26 -1.24
N HIS A 3 19.28 -17.96 -1.81
CA HIS A 3 18.78 -16.60 -1.94
C HIS A 3 18.11 -16.21 -0.61
N PRO A 4 18.28 -14.97 -0.13
CA PRO A 4 17.71 -14.57 1.14
C PRO A 4 16.20 -14.39 0.94
N GLU A 5 15.42 -15.23 1.60
CA GLU A 5 13.98 -15.09 1.77
C GLU A 5 13.72 -13.74 2.43
N HIS A 6 13.33 -12.72 1.65
CA HIS A 6 12.80 -11.49 2.20
C HIS A 6 11.43 -11.82 2.82
N PRO A 7 11.23 -11.61 4.13
CA PRO A 7 9.96 -11.88 4.77
C PRO A 7 9.00 -10.75 4.42
N GLY A 8 8.32 -10.82 3.28
CA GLY A 8 7.34 -9.78 2.98
C GLY A 8 6.92 -9.59 1.53
N ASP A 9 6.98 -10.60 0.66
CA ASP A 9 6.35 -10.46 -0.66
C ASP A 9 4.87 -10.89 -0.58
N PRO A 10 3.90 -9.95 -0.54
CA PRO A 10 2.48 -10.28 -0.38
C PRO A 10 1.91 -11.07 -1.56
N CYS A 11 2.62 -11.11 -2.69
CA CYS A 11 2.27 -11.89 -3.87
C CYS A 11 2.54 -13.40 -3.72
N SER A 12 3.31 -13.81 -2.70
CA SER A 12 3.58 -15.23 -2.39
C SER A 12 2.54 -15.88 -1.47
N LEU A 13 1.59 -15.10 -0.96
CA LEU A 13 0.57 -15.55 -0.02
C LEU A 13 -0.50 -16.38 -0.73
N THR A 14 -0.93 -17.48 -0.10
CA THR A 14 -2.12 -18.22 -0.53
C THR A 14 -3.36 -17.31 -0.47
N SER A 15 -4.39 -17.59 -1.27
CA SER A 15 -5.61 -16.77 -1.33
C SER A 15 -6.26 -16.56 0.04
N ALA A 16 -6.18 -17.55 0.94
CA ALA A 16 -6.67 -17.45 2.31
C ALA A 16 -5.84 -16.49 3.18
N GLN A 17 -4.52 -16.49 3.00
CA GLN A 17 -3.61 -15.57 3.70
C GLN A 17 -3.74 -14.14 3.17
N GLN A 18 -3.91 -13.95 1.86
CA GLN A 18 -4.21 -12.65 1.26
C GLN A 18 -5.51 -12.07 1.80
N ARG A 19 -6.57 -12.88 1.89
CA ARG A 19 -7.86 -12.44 2.42
C ARG A 19 -7.79 -12.06 3.90
N ARG A 20 -7.02 -12.82 4.71
CA ARG A 20 -6.79 -12.51 6.12
C ARG A 20 -5.94 -11.25 6.30
N HIS A 21 -4.93 -11.06 5.46
CA HIS A 21 -4.13 -9.84 5.44
C HIS A 21 -4.99 -8.63 5.08
N LEU A 22 -5.78 -8.74 4.00
CA LEU A 22 -6.74 -7.72 3.59
C LEU A 22 -7.77 -7.41 4.69
N GLN A 23 -8.34 -8.40 5.38
CA GLN A 23 -9.26 -8.14 6.50
C GLN A 23 -8.60 -7.37 7.66
N ARG A 24 -7.32 -7.65 7.95
CA ARG A 24 -6.57 -6.95 9.00
C ARG A 24 -6.25 -5.53 8.58
N CYS A 25 -5.80 -5.33 7.34
CA CYS A 25 -5.59 -4.00 6.76
C CYS A 25 -6.90 -3.23 6.69
N TRP A 26 -8.00 -3.86 6.28
CA TRP A 26 -9.32 -3.23 6.23
C TRP A 26 -9.77 -2.73 7.60
N GLN A 27 -9.59 -3.53 8.67
CA GLN A 27 -9.89 -3.07 10.03
C GLN A 27 -8.96 -1.95 10.54
N ALA A 28 -7.74 -1.85 10.02
CA ALA A 28 -6.74 -0.88 10.47
C ALA A 28 -6.70 0.41 9.61
N ASP A 29 -7.04 0.32 8.33
CA ASP A 29 -6.95 1.37 7.31
C ASP A 29 -8.34 1.86 6.87
N CYS A 30 -9.43 1.43 7.51
CA CYS A 30 -10.79 1.89 7.17
C CYS A 30 -11.02 3.38 7.41
N ASP A 31 -10.22 4.02 8.28
CA ASP A 31 -10.19 5.48 8.49
C ASP A 31 -9.11 6.18 7.66
N LEU A 32 -8.42 5.46 6.78
CA LEU A 32 -7.38 6.06 5.96
C LEU A 32 -8.02 6.88 4.84
N ASP A 33 -7.62 8.15 4.74
CA ASP A 33 -8.13 9.06 3.73
C ASP A 33 -8.02 8.45 2.32
N PRO A 34 -9.09 8.51 1.50
CA PRO A 34 -9.08 7.97 0.14
C PRO A 34 -7.95 8.52 -0.74
N MET A 35 -7.46 9.75 -0.48
CA MET A 35 -6.29 10.31 -1.14
C MET A 35 -4.99 9.61 -0.72
N ILE A 36 -4.85 9.20 0.54
CA ILE A 36 -3.69 8.42 1.01
C ILE A 36 -3.68 7.05 0.33
N LEU A 37 -4.83 6.39 0.23
CA LEU A 37 -4.96 5.12 -0.49
C LEU A 37 -4.58 5.27 -1.97
N ARG A 38 -5.04 6.34 -2.62
CA ARG A 38 -4.70 6.65 -4.02
C ARG A 38 -3.22 6.89 -4.22
N ALA A 39 -2.57 7.65 -3.33
CA ALA A 39 -1.12 7.88 -3.40
C ALA A 39 -0.33 6.57 -3.29
N ARG A 40 -0.68 5.71 -2.32
CA ARG A 40 -0.06 4.38 -2.15
C ARG A 40 -0.26 3.49 -3.39
N GLN A 41 -1.45 3.51 -4.00
CA GLN A 41 -1.72 2.76 -5.22
C GLN A 41 -0.86 3.23 -6.39
N LEU A 42 -0.74 4.55 -6.60
CA LEU A 42 0.07 5.14 -7.67
C LEU A 42 1.56 4.79 -7.50
N ARG A 43 2.08 4.81 -6.26
CA ARG A 43 3.43 4.35 -5.94
C ARG A 43 3.65 2.88 -6.32
N HIS A 44 2.73 1.99 -5.93
CA HIS A 44 2.82 0.56 -6.27
C HIS A 44 2.78 0.30 -7.77
N GLN A 45 2.05 1.12 -8.53
CA GLN A 45 1.99 1.02 -10.00
C GLN A 45 3.20 1.65 -10.70
N GLY A 46 4.18 2.20 -9.96
CA GLY A 46 5.32 2.93 -10.52
C GLY A 46 4.97 4.30 -11.11
N SER A 47 3.75 4.79 -10.91
CA SER A 47 3.27 6.10 -11.40
C SER A 47 3.72 7.23 -10.46
N LEU A 48 5.04 7.40 -10.35
CA LEU A 48 5.67 8.28 -9.36
C LEU A 48 5.28 9.77 -9.50
N PRO A 49 5.19 10.37 -10.70
CA PRO A 49 4.81 11.78 -10.82
C PRO A 49 3.40 12.06 -10.28
N GLN A 50 2.44 11.18 -10.62
CA GLN A 50 1.07 11.31 -10.13
C GLN A 50 0.99 11.06 -8.62
N ALA A 51 1.76 10.10 -8.09
CA ALA A 51 1.81 9.84 -6.66
C ALA A 51 2.29 11.08 -5.89
N THR A 52 3.40 11.69 -6.32
CA THR A 52 3.95 12.89 -5.69
C THR A 52 2.96 14.06 -5.71
N CYS A 53 2.21 14.24 -6.80
CA CYS A 53 1.19 15.29 -6.89
C CYS A 53 0.09 15.08 -5.82
N VAL A 54 -0.42 13.87 -5.67
CA VAL A 54 -1.44 13.57 -4.65
C VAL A 54 -0.88 13.72 -3.23
N GLU A 55 0.38 13.35 -3.01
CA GLU A 55 1.07 13.53 -1.71
C GLU A 55 1.22 15.01 -1.34
N GLN A 56 1.42 15.90 -2.32
CA GLN A 56 1.52 17.34 -2.08
C GLN A 56 0.18 17.94 -1.62
N GLU A 57 -0.94 17.49 -2.20
CA GLU A 57 -2.28 17.93 -1.77
C GLU A 57 -2.64 17.48 -0.34
N LEU A 58 -2.02 16.40 0.12
CA LEU A 58 -2.19 15.88 1.49
C LEU A 58 -1.34 16.59 2.53
N LEU A 59 -0.45 17.50 2.12
CA LEU A 59 0.36 18.26 3.06
C LEU A 59 -0.54 19.19 3.89
N PRO A 60 -0.30 19.30 5.21
CA PRO A 60 -1.03 20.24 6.04
C PRO A 60 -0.77 21.68 5.55
N LEU A 61 -1.84 22.48 5.52
CA LEU A 61 -1.76 23.92 5.26
C LEU A 61 -1.06 24.57 6.46
N LEU A 62 0.17 25.05 6.24
CA LEU A 62 0.94 25.84 7.22
C LEU A 62 0.49 27.30 7.24
#